data_AF-A0A9P8P981-F1
#
_entry.id   AF-A0A9P8P981-F1
#
_cell.length_a   1.000
_cell.length_b   1.000
_cell.length_c   1.000
_cell.angle_alpha   90.00
_cell.angle_beta   90.00
_cell.angle_gamma   90.00
#
_symmetry.space_group_name_H-M   'P 1'
#
loop_
_entity.id
_entity.type
_entity.pdbx_description
1 polymer ?
#
loop_
_entity_poly.entity_id
_entity_poly.type
_entity_poly.pdbx_seq_one_letter_code
_entity_poly.pdbx_strand_id
1 'polypeptide(L)' 'MSALPFSPENRKIVMLLYRRSLKLAGDWINKRDHLRSKALEIRAQFELHKNIGNPKELNVSITWIQFYELKADNL' A
#
# COMPACT_ATOMS: atom_id res chain seq x y z
N MET A 1 -6.68 6.97 12.04
CA MET A 1 -5.28 7.42 12.28
C MET A 1 -5.04 8.62 11.41
N SER A 2 -4.59 9.76 11.96
CA SER A 2 -4.19 10.93 11.15
C SER A 2 -2.67 10.92 10.95
N ALA A 3 -2.20 10.47 9.79
CA ALA A 3 -0.78 10.49 9.46
C ALA A 3 -0.37 11.89 9.00
N LEU A 4 0.75 12.39 9.51
CA LEU A 4 1.39 13.61 9.01
C LEU A 4 2.30 13.26 7.83
N PRO A 5 2.25 14.01 6.72
CA PRO A 5 3.10 13.80 5.57
C PRO A 5 4.57 13.92 5.96
N PHE A 6 5.42 13.11 5.32
CA PHE A 6 6.88 13.07 5.54
C PHE A 6 7.34 12.85 7.00
N SER A 7 6.45 12.42 7.90
CA SER A 7 6.81 12.09 9.28
C SER A 7 7.44 10.70 9.39
N PRO A 8 8.29 10.46 10.41
CA PRO A 8 8.82 9.12 10.70
C PRO A 8 7.71 8.07 10.92
N GLU A 9 6.58 8.48 11.51
CA GLU A 9 5.45 7.59 11.78
C GLU A 9 4.72 7.22 10.48
N ASN A 10 4.47 8.19 9.60
CA ASN A 10 3.94 7.92 8.27
C ASN A 10 4.85 6.97 7.48
N ARG A 11 6.17 7.16 7.56
CA ARG A 11 7.13 6.26 6.94
C ARG A 11 7.01 4.80 7.45
N LYS A 12 6.76 4.59 8.75
CA LYS A 12 6.51 3.24 9.30
C LYS A 12 5.18 2.66 8.79
N ILE A 13 4.12 3.45 8.80
CA ILE A 13 2.78 3.04 8.33
C ILE A 13 2.84 2.62 6.85
N VAL A 14 3.43 3.45 5.99
CA VAL A 14 3.59 3.17 4.56
C VAL A 14 4.43 1.91 4.33
N MET A 15 5.52 1.72 5.10
CA MET A 15 6.32 0.50 5.02
C MET A 15 5.55 -0.76 5.44
N LEU A 16 4.73 -0.68 6.48
CA LEU A 16 3.90 -1.79 6.93
C LEU A 16 2.88 -2.18 5.84
N LEU A 17 2.19 -1.18 5.29
CA LEU A 17 1.22 -1.38 4.19
C LEU A 17 1.90 -2.00 2.98
N TYR A 18 3.01 -1.42 2.52
CA TYR A 18 3.75 -1.96 1.38
C TYR A 18 4.15 -3.44 1.55
N ARG A 19 4.65 -3.81 2.73
CA ARG A 19 4.98 -5.21 3.04
C ARG A 19 3.76 -6.12 3.05
N ARG A 20 2.63 -5.64 3.60
CA ARG A 20 1.36 -6.39 3.61
C ARG A 20 0.81 -6.59 2.21
N SER A 21 0.77 -5.55 1.37
CA SER A 21 0.30 -5.66 -0.01
C SER A 21 1.13 -6.66 -0.83
N LEU A 22 2.46 -6.68 -0.64
CA LEU A 22 3.34 -7.67 -1.30
C LEU A 22 3.09 -9.09 -0.79
N LYS A 23 2.92 -9.27 0.53
CA LYS A 23 2.63 -10.57 1.12
C LYS A 23 1.31 -11.11 0.59
N LEU A 24 0.25 -10.30 0.63
CA LEU A 24 -1.07 -10.65 0.13
C LEU A 24 -1.01 -11.05 -1.35
N ALA A 25 -0.29 -10.30 -2.19
CA ALA A 25 -0.09 -10.67 -3.58
C ALA A 25 0.62 -12.03 -3.72
N GLY A 26 1.59 -12.32 -2.86
CA GLY A 26 2.29 -13.61 -2.81
C GLY A 26 1.41 -14.78 -2.36
N ASP A 27 0.51 -14.53 -1.40
CA ASP A 27 -0.42 -15.55 -0.88
C ASP A 27 -1.46 -15.95 -1.95
N TRP A 28 -1.88 -15.02 -2.82
CA TRP A 28 -2.86 -15.29 -3.89
C TRP A 28 -2.27 -15.69 -5.25
N ILE A 29 -1.04 -15.26 -5.58
CA ILE A 29 -0.47 -15.46 -6.91
C ILE A 29 0.57 -16.58 -6.89
N ASN A 30 0.15 -17.76 -7.33
CA ASN A 30 1.02 -18.96 -7.39
C ASN A 30 2.13 -18.86 -8.45
N LYS A 31 1.91 -18.15 -9.56
CA LYS A 31 2.91 -18.02 -10.64
C LYS A 31 3.88 -16.87 -10.38
N ARG A 32 5.18 -17.19 -10.32
CA ARG A 32 6.25 -16.23 -9.97
C ARG A 32 6.33 -15.02 -10.91
N ASP A 33 6.10 -15.22 -12.21
CA ASP A 33 6.12 -14.13 -13.19
C ASP A 33 4.96 -13.16 -13.00
N HIS A 34 3.77 -13.68 -12.72
CA HIS A 34 2.60 -12.86 -12.42
C HIS A 34 2.80 -12.11 -11.10
N LEU A 35 3.38 -12.77 -10.09
CA LEU A 35 3.71 -12.14 -8.82
C LEU A 35 4.72 -11.00 -9.03
N ARG A 36 5.73 -11.20 -9.86
CA ARG A 36 6.72 -10.16 -10.18
C ARG A 36 6.07 -8.96 -10.86
N SER A 37 5.22 -9.19 -11.85
CA SER A 37 4.46 -8.12 -12.52
C SER A 37 3.55 -7.37 -11.54
N LYS A 38 2.86 -8.09 -10.65
CA LYS A 38 2.01 -7.47 -9.64
C LYS A 38 2.80 -6.67 -8.60
N ALA A 39 3.97 -7.16 -8.20
CA ALA A 39 4.85 -6.44 -7.28
C ALA A 39 5.38 -5.13 -7.90
N LEU A 40 5.67 -5.11 -9.20
CA LEU A 40 6.02 -3.88 -9.92
C LEU A 40 4.86 -2.88 -9.96
N GLU A 41 3.63 -3.36 -10.21
CA GLU A 41 2.42 -2.54 -10.17
C GLU A 41 2.20 -1.93 -8.79
N ILE A 42 2.28 -2.74 -7.72
CA ILE A 42 2.19 -2.27 -6.33
C ILE A 42 3.24 -1.19 -6.07
N ARG A 43 4.50 -1.43 -6.47
CA ARG A 43 5.57 -0.42 -6.32
C ARG A 43 5.24 0.88 -7.05
N ALA A 44 4.76 0.81 -8.29
CA ALA A 44 4.39 1.99 -9.06
C ALA A 44 3.28 2.79 -8.36
N GLN A 45 2.26 2.11 -7.83
CA GLN A 45 1.18 2.75 -7.07
C GLN A 45 1.72 3.48 -5.83
N PHE A 46 2.64 2.88 -5.07
CA PHE A 46 3.22 3.54 -3.90
C PHE A 46 4.12 4.74 -4.26
N GLU A 47 4.88 4.66 -5.36
CA GLU A 47 5.70 5.80 -5.82
C GLU A 47 4.84 6.97 -6.33
N LEU A 48 3.72 6.71 -7.01
CA LEU A 48 2.79 7.75 -7.46
C LEU A 48 2.24 8.60 -6.31
N HIS A 49 2.02 7.99 -5.13
CA HIS A 49 1.45 8.65 -3.96
C HIS A 49 2.51 9.12 -2.94
N LYS A 50 3.80 8.99 -3.26
CA LYS A 50 4.91 9.29 -2.33
C LYS A 50 5.04 10.77 -1.94
N ASN A 51 4.66 11.66 -2.85
CA ASN A 51 4.86 13.11 -2.71
C ASN A 51 3.60 13.85 -2.24
N ILE A 52 2.63 13.16 -1.64
CA ILE A 52 1.42 13.80 -1.11
C ILE A 52 1.81 14.64 0.12
N GLY A 53 1.88 15.95 -0.08
CA GLY A 53 2.14 16.93 0.97
C GLY A 53 0.90 17.38 1.74
N ASN A 54 -0.30 17.16 1.20
CA ASN A 54 -1.55 17.50 1.87
C ASN A 54 -1.95 16.37 2.86
N PRO A 55 -2.02 16.64 4.18
CA PRO A 55 -2.37 15.62 5.16
C PRO A 55 -3.76 15.00 4.96
N LYS A 56 -4.72 15.75 4.40
CA LYS A 56 -6.07 15.21 4.16
C LYS A 56 -6.06 14.16 3.05
N GLU A 57 -5.41 14.48 1.94
CA GLU A 57 -5.23 13.58 0.80
C GLU A 57 -4.46 12.33 1.22
N LEU A 58 -3.40 12.49 2.03
CA LEU A 58 -2.61 11.36 2.54
C LEU A 58 -3.48 10.40 3.36
N ASN A 59 -4.31 10.92 4.27
CA ASN A 59 -5.19 10.09 5.09
C ASN A 59 -6.25 9.38 4.26
N VAL A 60 -6.80 10.04 3.23
CA VAL A 60 -7.73 9.42 2.29
C VAL A 60 -7.03 8.26 1.57
N SER A 61 -5.83 8.46 1.01
CA SER A 61 -5.08 7.40 0.33
C SER A 61 -4.76 6.21 1.24
N ILE A 62 -4.29 6.45 2.47
CA ILE A 62 -4.02 5.39 3.45
C ILE A 62 -5.30 4.61 3.78
N THR A 63 -6.43 5.31 3.96
CA THR A 63 -7.72 4.70 4.29
C THR A 63 -8.23 3.84 3.15
N TRP A 64 -8.13 4.32 1.90
CA TRP A 64 -8.51 3.54 0.72
C TRP A 64 -7.69 2.25 0.61
N ILE A 65 -6.36 2.34 0.76
CA ILE A 65 -5.48 1.16 0.71
C ILE A 65 -5.88 0.15 1.78
N GLN A 66 -6.08 0.59 3.03
CA GLN A 66 -6.51 -0.29 4.11
C GLN A 66 -7.86 -0.95 3.84
N PHE A 67 -8.84 -0.21 3.32
CA PHE A 67 -10.16 -0.75 3.00
C PHE A 67 -10.10 -1.80 1.90
N TYR A 68 -9.33 -1.56 0.84
CA TYR A 68 -9.16 -2.52 -0.24
C TYR A 68 -8.40 -3.79 0.19
N GLU A 69 -7.40 -3.67 1.06
CA GLU A 69 -6.73 -4.83 1.67
C GLU A 69 -7.73 -5.69 2.46
N LEU A 70 -8.59 -5.09 3.28
CA LEU A 70 -9.60 -5.82 4.07
C LEU A 70 -10.66 -6.53 3.23
N LYS A 71 -10.96 -6.03 2.03
CA LYS A 71 -11.92 -6.66 1.11
C LYS A 71 -11.29 -7.83 0.35
N ALA A 72 -9.99 -7.76 0.05
CA ALA A 72 -9.26 -8.86 -0.59
C ALA A 72 -9.12 -10.09 0.33
N ASP A 73 -9.12 -9.89 1.65
CA ASP A 73 -9.05 -10.98 2.64
C ASP A 73 -10.41 -11.67 2.90
N ASN A 74 -11.53 -11.10 2.43
CA ASN A 74 -12.91 -11.59 2.70
C ASN A 74 -13.65 -12.10 1.45
N LEU A 75 -12.92 -12.39 0.38
CA LEU A 75 -13.39 -13.04 -0.85
C LEU A 75 -12.71 -14.41 -0.98
#